data_AF-A0A9P9PH60-F1
#
_entry.id   AF-A0A9P9PH60-F1
#
_cell.length_a   1.000
_cell.length_b   1.000
_cell.length_c   1.000
_cell.angle_alpha   90.00
_cell.angle_beta   90.00
_cell.angle_gamma   90.00
#
_symmetry.space_group_name_H-M   'P 1'
#
loop_
_entity.id
_entity.type
_entity.pdbx_description
1 polymer ?
#
loop_
_entity_poly.entity_id
_entity_poly.type
_entity_poly.pdbx_seq_one_letter_code
_entity_poly.pdbx_strand_id
1 'polypeptide(L)'
;MAVLTDLPPELLEHIFHFLSSIDDVIHFGQTCQKVTNAIQRQSIYIDIMRSVIKQSPQHRYDHQLCKILILHKRIVRYFEQNGGQRPLPVTQVTTVGSALNTWEEALVLSTKPVVCSLRSCSNCLPDEVVNEILARYQGLRVLEELWLQRQLKDSDFLSMDDSADANQLMHSFRVLVDREEEFQDGNLSAPNIKTPEFKSYTKFNSDQRARFYSAVVCVWLLNEIRWVLTNFAFPARFDLQVLLLENCKVDISKQMNTPLLDQLDQYTVHAFMYHHLLPLYGSFLADRNSSKLPLTFYSDFIKDSTHCTRLLQTFLTAGQTYIQPPDLIDLIVRSKISRKPPYSLMTLPATTEEWVHPNNAFAFPPNLDLCNDSSTTLLQRTSLTHLSLINRSSFHQTRFNMSQNVIIAPAPGQPLYTLQDHAGKYFADRVMVAFELHECQSNQLRDIRDVFPKRWGSIMWAVWWWANSEEKARAKLELWRHLSQ
;
A
#
# COMPACT_ATOMS: atom_id res chain seq x y z
N MET A 1 -13.11 -47.70 -3.62
CA MET A 1 -12.78 -46.26 -3.53
C MET A 1 -12.72 -45.91 -2.05
N ALA A 2 -11.60 -45.38 -1.55
CA ALA A 2 -11.53 -44.93 -0.17
C ALA A 2 -12.41 -43.69 -0.01
N VAL A 3 -13.37 -43.73 0.91
CA VAL A 3 -14.21 -42.56 1.22
C VAL A 3 -13.44 -41.71 2.24
N LEU A 4 -13.50 -40.38 2.14
CA LEU A 4 -12.86 -39.47 3.11
C LEU A 4 -13.24 -39.79 4.57
N THR A 5 -14.44 -40.34 4.78
CA THR A 5 -14.96 -40.80 6.07
C THR A 5 -14.21 -42.01 6.64
N ASP A 6 -13.45 -42.73 5.83
CA ASP A 6 -12.74 -43.95 6.23
C ASP A 6 -11.30 -43.63 6.69
N LEU A 7 -10.80 -42.42 6.39
CA LEU A 7 -9.45 -42.01 6.77
C LEU A 7 -9.35 -41.78 8.29
N PRO A 8 -8.30 -42.28 8.96
CA PRO A 8 -8.03 -41.97 10.34
C PRO A 8 -7.73 -40.47 10.54
N PRO A 9 -8.01 -39.89 11.73
CA PRO A 9 -7.83 -38.46 11.99
C PRO A 9 -6.42 -37.95 11.69
N GLU A 10 -5.39 -38.76 11.92
CA GLU A 10 -3.99 -38.43 11.69
C GLU A 10 -3.69 -38.23 10.20
N LEU A 11 -4.33 -39.03 9.32
CA LEU A 11 -4.22 -38.84 7.87
C LEU A 11 -5.00 -37.61 7.40
N LEU A 12 -6.13 -37.30 8.02
CA LEU A 12 -6.88 -36.07 7.72
C LEU A 12 -6.06 -34.83 8.10
N GLU A 13 -5.47 -34.81 9.30
CA GLU A 13 -4.54 -33.77 9.73
C GLU A 13 -3.37 -33.63 8.75
N HIS A 14 -2.78 -34.76 8.33
CA HIS A 14 -1.71 -34.73 7.34
C HIS A 14 -2.17 -34.11 6.00
N ILE A 15 -3.39 -34.41 5.53
CA ILE A 15 -3.94 -33.78 4.31
C ILE A 15 -4.05 -32.26 4.50
N PHE A 16 -4.55 -31.80 5.65
CA PHE A 16 -4.67 -30.38 5.95
C PHE A 16 -3.34 -29.62 5.86
N HIS A 17 -2.24 -30.21 6.33
CA HIS A 17 -0.89 -29.59 6.25
C HIS A 17 -0.36 -29.39 4.83
N PHE A 18 -0.98 -30.01 3.82
CA PHE A 18 -0.59 -29.93 2.41
C PHE A 18 -1.57 -29.13 1.56
N LEU A 19 -2.59 -28.53 2.17
CA LEU A 19 -3.49 -27.62 1.46
C LEU A 19 -2.76 -26.32 1.09
N SER A 20 -3.14 -25.75 -0.05
CA SER A 20 -2.40 -24.65 -0.69
C SER A 20 -2.78 -23.27 -0.16
N SER A 21 -3.91 -23.14 0.54
CA SER A 21 -4.42 -21.86 1.03
C SER A 21 -5.29 -22.01 2.28
N ILE A 22 -5.47 -20.89 3.00
CA ILE A 22 -6.41 -20.80 4.13
C ILE A 22 -7.84 -21.15 3.68
N ASP A 23 -8.23 -20.72 2.47
CA ASP A 23 -9.55 -21.03 1.91
C ASP A 23 -9.75 -22.52 1.71
N ASP A 24 -8.73 -23.23 1.21
CA ASP A 24 -8.80 -24.69 1.03
C ASP A 24 -9.01 -25.39 2.38
N VAL A 25 -8.35 -24.93 3.45
CA VAL A 25 -8.55 -25.47 4.81
C VAL A 25 -10.00 -25.27 5.27
N ILE A 26 -10.54 -24.06 5.11
CA ILE A 26 -11.91 -23.74 5.52
C ILE A 26 -12.92 -24.56 4.72
N HIS A 27 -12.77 -24.61 3.39
CA HIS A 27 -13.66 -25.36 2.51
C HIS A 27 -13.59 -26.87 2.76
N PHE A 28 -12.38 -27.43 2.92
CA PHE A 28 -12.21 -28.85 3.23
C PHE A 28 -12.82 -29.18 4.59
N GLY A 29 -12.60 -28.31 5.60
CA GLY A 29 -13.21 -28.37 6.93
C GLY A 29 -14.74 -28.46 6.93
N GLN A 30 -15.40 -27.88 5.92
CA GLN A 30 -16.86 -27.83 5.80
C GLN A 30 -17.48 -29.03 5.06
N THR A 31 -16.67 -29.93 4.49
CA THR A 31 -17.18 -31.02 3.64
C THR A 31 -17.99 -32.08 4.41
N CYS A 32 -17.57 -32.45 5.61
CA CYS A 32 -18.30 -33.37 6.49
C CYS A 32 -17.85 -33.26 7.94
N GLN A 33 -18.69 -33.75 8.87
CA GLN A 33 -18.46 -33.67 10.31
C GLN A 33 -17.11 -34.28 10.75
N LYS A 34 -16.68 -35.39 10.14
CA LYS A 34 -15.40 -36.03 10.48
C LYS A 34 -14.20 -35.11 10.21
N VAL A 35 -14.22 -34.41 9.08
CA VAL A 35 -13.17 -33.48 8.66
C VAL A 35 -13.20 -32.22 9.53
N THR A 36 -14.39 -31.72 9.88
CA THR A 36 -14.54 -30.63 10.85
C THR A 36 -13.95 -31.01 12.22
N ASN A 37 -14.25 -32.21 12.71
CA ASN A 37 -13.76 -32.69 14.00
C ASN A 37 -12.22 -32.82 14.03
N ALA A 38 -11.59 -33.10 12.90
CA ALA A 38 -10.13 -33.21 12.80
C ALA A 38 -9.41 -31.87 13.08
N ILE A 39 -10.05 -30.74 12.77
CA ILE A 39 -9.49 -29.38 12.98
C ILE A 39 -10.12 -28.63 14.16
N GLN A 40 -11.00 -29.28 14.92
CA GLN A 40 -11.72 -28.64 16.01
C GLN A 40 -10.79 -28.27 17.20
N ARG A 41 -9.66 -28.97 17.34
CA ARG A 41 -8.67 -28.67 18.38
C ARG A 41 -7.84 -27.46 17.96
N GLN A 42 -7.85 -26.42 18.78
CA GLN A 42 -7.15 -25.16 18.49
C GLN A 42 -5.67 -25.35 18.17
N SER A 43 -4.96 -26.19 18.92
CA SER A 43 -3.53 -26.45 18.68
C SER A 43 -3.27 -27.05 17.30
N ILE A 44 -4.09 -28.03 16.89
CA ILE A 44 -4.00 -28.69 15.59
C ILE A 44 -4.33 -27.69 14.47
N TYR A 45 -5.40 -26.91 14.64
CA TYR A 45 -5.79 -25.88 13.69
C TYR A 45 -4.67 -24.85 13.45
N ILE A 46 -4.05 -24.35 14.53
CA ILE A 46 -2.95 -23.39 14.44
C ILE A 46 -1.73 -24.04 13.78
N ASP A 47 -1.41 -25.31 14.07
CA ASP A 47 -0.31 -26.03 13.43
C ASP A 47 -0.53 -26.23 11.92
N ILE A 48 -1.77 -26.54 11.53
CA ILE A 48 -2.19 -26.59 10.12
C ILE A 48 -2.02 -25.23 9.46
N MET A 49 -2.57 -24.18 10.06
CA MET A 49 -2.50 -22.83 9.50
C MET A 49 -1.06 -22.33 9.40
N ARG A 50 -0.21 -22.65 10.37
CA ARG A 50 1.23 -22.35 10.31
C ARG A 50 1.89 -22.98 9.08
N SER A 51 1.54 -24.23 8.79
CA SER A 51 2.07 -24.97 7.66
C SER A 51 1.60 -24.42 6.32
N VAL A 52 0.32 -24.05 6.24
CA VAL A 52 -0.31 -23.44 5.05
C VAL A 52 0.25 -22.05 4.78
N ILE A 53 0.30 -21.18 5.79
CA ILE A 53 0.87 -19.83 5.67
C ILE A 53 2.32 -19.90 5.17
N LYS A 54 3.11 -20.84 5.68
CA LYS A 54 4.51 -20.97 5.28
C LYS A 54 4.70 -21.43 3.83
N GLN A 55 3.81 -22.29 3.33
CA GLN A 55 3.92 -22.89 2.00
C GLN A 55 3.21 -22.07 0.91
N SER A 56 2.17 -21.32 1.29
CA SER A 56 1.31 -20.65 0.33
C SER A 56 1.99 -19.40 -0.24
N PRO A 57 2.03 -19.25 -1.58
CA PRO A 57 2.62 -18.08 -2.22
C PRO A 57 1.89 -16.78 -1.89
N GLN A 58 0.62 -16.84 -1.48
CA GLN A 58 -0.14 -15.64 -1.12
C GLN A 58 0.42 -14.95 0.15
N HIS A 59 1.03 -15.72 1.06
CA HIS A 59 1.51 -15.24 2.36
C HIS A 59 3.02 -14.94 2.41
N ARG A 60 3.69 -14.90 1.25
CA ARG A 60 5.15 -14.77 1.17
C ARG A 60 5.73 -13.50 1.80
N TYR A 61 4.93 -12.44 1.89
CA TYR A 61 5.34 -11.17 2.53
C TYR A 61 4.80 -11.02 3.97
N ASP A 62 3.87 -11.86 4.41
CA ASP A 62 3.18 -11.68 5.70
C ASP A 62 4.14 -11.74 6.88
N HIS A 63 5.14 -12.61 6.80
CA HIS A 63 6.09 -12.77 7.90
C HIS A 63 7.00 -11.54 8.05
N GLN A 64 7.46 -10.96 6.93
CA GLN A 64 8.20 -9.69 6.94
C GLN A 64 7.31 -8.55 7.44
N LEU A 65 6.04 -8.53 7.02
CA LEU A 65 5.07 -7.55 7.49
C LEU A 65 4.83 -7.66 9.01
N CYS A 66 4.68 -8.85 9.57
CA CYS A 66 4.52 -9.00 11.02
C CYS A 66 5.75 -8.47 11.79
N LYS A 67 6.97 -8.72 11.30
CA LYS A 67 8.19 -8.17 11.93
C LYS A 67 8.25 -6.65 11.86
N ILE A 68 7.92 -6.04 10.71
CA ILE A 68 7.94 -4.59 10.59
C ILE A 68 6.85 -3.94 11.44
N LEU A 69 5.68 -4.56 11.58
CA LEU A 69 4.63 -4.08 12.49
C LEU A 69 5.04 -4.19 13.96
N ILE A 70 5.84 -5.19 14.34
CA ILE A 70 6.47 -5.23 15.68
C ILE A 70 7.47 -4.07 15.84
N LEU A 71 8.27 -3.76 14.81
CA LEU A 71 9.17 -2.61 14.83
C LEU A 71 8.39 -1.29 14.95
N HIS A 72 7.30 -1.12 14.20
CA HIS A 72 6.37 0.00 14.32
C HIS A 72 5.91 0.19 15.77
N LYS A 73 5.36 -0.86 16.39
CA LYS A 73 4.91 -0.84 17.80
C LYS A 73 6.05 -0.46 18.76
N ARG A 74 7.28 -0.90 18.50
CA ARG A 74 8.46 -0.52 19.31
C ARG A 74 8.84 0.95 19.15
N ILE A 75 8.76 1.50 17.94
CA ILE A 75 9.03 2.92 17.66
C ILE A 75 7.99 3.80 18.36
N VAL A 76 6.70 3.48 18.23
CA VAL A 76 5.61 4.19 18.92
C VAL A 76 5.86 4.23 20.43
N ARG A 77 6.12 3.07 21.06
CA ARG A 77 6.44 2.98 22.49
C ARG A 77 7.67 3.81 22.89
N TYR A 78 8.69 3.86 22.03
CA TYR A 78 9.88 4.68 22.29
C TYR A 78 9.50 6.17 22.39
N PHE A 79 8.65 6.68 21.49
CA PHE A 79 8.22 8.08 21.55
C PHE A 79 7.31 8.34 22.74
N GLU A 80 6.37 7.45 23.06
CA GLU A 80 5.51 7.55 24.26
C GLU A 80 6.36 7.68 25.54
N GLN A 81 7.41 6.86 25.68
CA GLN A 81 8.30 6.86 26.85
C GLN A 81 9.22 8.09 26.92
N ASN A 82 9.50 8.73 25.78
CA ASN A 82 10.41 9.89 25.69
C ASN A 82 9.67 11.23 25.47
N GLY A 83 8.36 11.27 25.72
CA GLY A 83 7.54 12.48 25.58
C GLY A 83 7.40 13.00 24.15
N GLY A 84 7.65 12.16 23.14
CA GLY A 84 7.49 12.50 21.73
C GLY A 84 8.49 13.51 21.17
N GLN A 85 9.56 13.88 21.92
CA GLN A 85 10.46 14.97 21.50
C GLN A 85 11.76 14.51 20.83
N ARG A 86 12.16 13.25 21.03
CA ARG A 86 13.45 12.73 20.57
C ARG A 86 13.27 11.87 19.32
N PRO A 87 13.79 12.25 18.15
CA PRO A 87 13.74 11.39 16.97
C PRO A 87 14.56 10.11 17.17
N LEU A 88 14.38 9.11 16.31
CA LEU A 88 15.21 7.91 16.36
C LEU A 88 16.66 8.27 15.98
N PRO A 89 17.66 7.77 16.73
CA PRO A 89 19.06 8.03 16.44
C PRO A 89 19.47 7.43 15.09
N VAL A 90 20.44 8.08 14.43
CA VAL A 90 21.04 7.61 13.18
C VAL A 90 22.54 7.39 13.42
N THR A 91 23.08 6.33 12.85
CA THR A 91 24.50 5.98 13.02
C THR A 91 25.41 7.04 12.40
N GLN A 92 26.34 7.54 13.20
CA GLN A 92 27.40 8.46 12.78
C GLN A 92 28.63 7.63 12.35
N VAL A 93 29.28 7.97 11.23
CA VAL A 93 30.54 7.30 10.86
C VAL A 93 31.61 7.70 11.85
N THR A 94 32.16 6.71 12.54
CA THR A 94 33.42 6.83 13.26
C THR A 94 34.53 6.18 12.43
N THR A 95 35.78 6.58 12.68
CA THR A 95 36.97 6.11 11.96
C THR A 95 37.25 4.61 12.07
N VAL A 96 36.49 3.85 12.89
CA VAL A 96 36.75 2.44 13.23
C VAL A 96 35.70 1.48 12.63
N GLY A 97 34.89 1.96 11.69
CA GLY A 97 33.80 1.19 11.08
C GLY A 97 32.44 1.55 11.67
N SER A 98 31.40 1.42 10.85
CA SER A 98 30.04 1.85 11.19
C SER A 98 29.18 0.62 11.48
N ALA A 99 29.10 0.20 12.75
CA ALA A 99 28.06 -0.73 13.18
C ALA A 99 26.70 0.00 13.14
N LEU A 100 25.69 -0.61 12.52
CA LEU A 100 24.33 -0.08 12.50
C LEU A 100 23.81 0.05 13.93
N ASN A 101 22.97 1.05 14.19
CA ASN A 101 22.33 1.15 15.49
C ASN A 101 21.16 0.17 15.60
N THR A 102 20.63 -0.02 16.81
CA THR A 102 19.60 -1.02 17.10
C THR A 102 18.32 -0.86 16.27
N TRP A 103 17.96 0.36 15.86
CA TRP A 103 16.77 0.62 15.04
C TRP A 103 17.02 0.31 13.57
N GLU A 104 18.18 0.69 13.06
CA GLU A 104 18.63 0.38 11.70
C GLU A 104 18.82 -1.14 11.51
N GLU A 105 19.42 -1.81 12.49
CA GLU A 105 19.53 -3.28 12.51
C GLU A 105 18.15 -3.93 12.56
N ALA A 106 17.24 -3.45 13.42
CA ALA A 106 15.90 -3.99 13.50
C ALA A 106 15.12 -3.83 12.19
N LEU A 107 15.27 -2.70 11.49
CA LEU A 107 14.67 -2.50 10.16
C LEU A 107 15.17 -3.54 9.16
N VAL A 108 16.48 -3.71 9.02
CA VAL A 108 17.09 -4.69 8.11
C VAL A 108 16.69 -6.13 8.49
N LEU A 109 16.65 -6.47 9.78
CA LEU A 109 16.25 -7.80 10.24
C LEU A 109 14.75 -8.08 10.00
N SER A 110 13.92 -7.04 9.98
CA SER A 110 12.47 -7.16 9.75
C SER A 110 12.17 -7.54 8.30
N THR A 111 12.99 -7.09 7.36
CA THR A 111 12.83 -7.44 5.94
C THR A 111 13.52 -8.75 5.58
N LYS A 112 14.34 -9.37 6.42
CA LYS A 112 14.97 -10.66 6.08
C LYS A 112 13.94 -11.79 5.99
N PRO A 113 13.94 -12.57 4.88
CA PRO A 113 13.09 -13.74 4.75
C PRO A 113 13.47 -14.78 5.80
N VAL A 114 12.48 -15.54 6.28
CA VAL A 114 12.77 -16.63 7.22
C VAL A 114 13.14 -17.88 6.48
N VAL A 115 14.37 -18.33 6.75
CA VAL A 115 14.87 -19.63 6.30
C VAL A 115 14.66 -20.61 7.43
N CYS A 116 13.65 -21.47 7.29
CA CYS A 116 13.37 -22.55 8.23
C CYS A 116 12.98 -23.79 7.42
N SER A 117 13.55 -24.95 7.72
CA SER A 117 13.24 -26.21 7.03
C SER A 117 11.95 -26.88 7.53
N LEU A 118 11.54 -26.62 8.78
CA LEU A 118 10.39 -27.27 9.42
C LEU A 118 9.06 -26.63 9.00
N ARG A 119 8.10 -27.41 8.47
CA ARG A 119 6.82 -26.88 7.95
C ARG A 119 5.98 -26.15 9.01
N SER A 120 5.86 -26.73 10.20
CA SER A 120 5.16 -26.14 11.34
C SER A 120 6.17 -25.83 12.46
N CYS A 121 6.87 -24.70 12.35
CA CYS A 121 7.84 -24.28 13.37
C CYS A 121 7.28 -23.15 14.23
N SER A 122 6.87 -23.44 15.46
CA SER A 122 6.35 -22.44 16.41
C SER A 122 7.36 -21.34 16.73
N ASN A 123 8.66 -21.63 16.70
CA ASN A 123 9.71 -20.63 16.90
C ASN A 123 9.83 -19.63 15.75
N CYS A 124 9.53 -20.07 14.52
CA CYS A 124 9.64 -19.22 13.33
C CYS A 124 8.35 -18.47 13.04
N LEU A 125 7.20 -19.05 13.34
CA LEU A 125 5.89 -18.44 13.17
C LEU A 125 5.03 -18.75 14.41
N PRO A 126 5.16 -17.95 15.48
CA PRO A 126 4.40 -18.13 16.72
C PRO A 126 2.88 -18.05 16.51
N ASP A 127 2.12 -18.60 17.45
CA ASP A 127 0.66 -18.72 17.38
C ASP A 127 -0.03 -17.35 17.25
N GLU A 128 0.49 -16.34 17.95
CA GLU A 128 -0.02 -14.97 17.86
C GLU A 128 0.16 -14.41 16.46
N VAL A 129 1.29 -14.70 15.80
CA VAL A 129 1.57 -14.27 14.44
C VAL A 129 0.70 -15.00 13.43
N VAL A 130 0.44 -16.30 13.64
CA VAL A 130 -0.54 -17.05 12.83
C VAL A 130 -1.91 -16.38 12.91
N ASN A 131 -2.40 -16.09 14.12
CA ASN A 131 -3.70 -15.44 14.30
C ASN A 131 -3.75 -14.03 13.67
N GLU A 132 -2.69 -13.23 13.78
CA GLU A 132 -2.60 -11.93 13.12
C GLU A 132 -2.70 -12.07 11.58
N ILE A 133 -2.04 -13.06 10.99
CA ILE A 133 -2.10 -13.31 9.54
C ILE A 133 -3.49 -13.79 9.12
N LEU A 134 -4.13 -14.69 9.88
CA LEU A 134 -5.49 -15.14 9.60
C LEU A 134 -6.50 -13.97 9.65
N ALA A 135 -6.41 -13.12 10.69
CA ALA A 135 -7.26 -11.94 10.81
C ALA A 135 -7.03 -10.95 9.67
N ARG A 136 -5.77 -10.71 9.28
CA ARG A 136 -5.39 -9.86 8.14
C ARG A 136 -5.93 -10.42 6.83
N TYR A 137 -5.78 -11.72 6.60
CA TYR A 137 -6.26 -12.38 5.39
C TYR A 137 -7.76 -12.24 5.19
N GLN A 138 -8.55 -12.34 6.26
CA GLN A 138 -9.99 -12.11 6.20
C GLN A 138 -10.32 -10.61 6.08
N GLY A 139 -9.67 -9.75 6.86
CA GLY A 139 -9.96 -8.31 6.86
C GLY A 139 -9.67 -7.62 5.53
N LEU A 140 -8.58 -7.99 4.84
CA LEU A 140 -8.19 -7.39 3.56
C LEU A 140 -9.11 -7.76 2.39
N ARG A 141 -10.05 -8.71 2.57
CA ARG A 141 -11.05 -9.05 1.54
C ARG A 141 -11.96 -7.89 1.15
N VAL A 142 -12.15 -6.94 2.07
CA VAL A 142 -12.93 -5.73 1.77
C VAL A 142 -12.34 -4.98 0.57
N LEU A 143 -11.01 -4.97 0.40
CA LEU A 143 -10.35 -4.35 -0.76
C LEU A 143 -10.58 -5.14 -2.06
N GLU A 144 -10.59 -6.48 -1.99
CA GLU A 144 -10.95 -7.34 -3.14
C GLU A 144 -12.40 -7.05 -3.58
N GLU A 145 -13.33 -7.02 -2.62
CA GLU A 145 -14.73 -6.73 -2.89
C GLU A 145 -14.90 -5.37 -3.56
N LEU A 146 -14.26 -4.32 -3.01
CA LEU A 146 -14.27 -2.97 -3.57
C LEU A 146 -13.73 -2.90 -5.00
N TRP A 147 -12.61 -3.58 -5.27
CA TRP A 147 -12.03 -3.64 -6.62
C TRP A 147 -13.02 -4.20 -7.65
N LEU A 148 -13.81 -5.20 -7.23
CA LEU A 148 -14.79 -5.89 -8.08
C LEU A 148 -16.13 -5.15 -8.20
N GLN A 149 -16.38 -4.07 -7.44
CA GLN A 149 -17.68 -3.37 -7.46
C GLN A 149 -17.97 -2.69 -8.79
N ARG A 150 -16.96 -2.05 -9.39
CA ARG A 150 -17.10 -1.36 -10.68
C ARG A 150 -15.81 -1.32 -11.48
N GLN A 151 -15.95 -1.11 -12.78
CA GLN A 151 -14.81 -0.85 -13.65
C GLN A 151 -14.28 0.56 -13.42
N LEU A 152 -13.01 0.64 -13.02
CA LEU A 152 -12.30 1.90 -12.88
C LEU A 152 -11.71 2.34 -14.24
N LYS A 153 -11.82 3.62 -14.53
CA LYS A 153 -11.23 4.31 -15.68
C LYS A 153 -10.09 5.22 -15.21
N ASP A 154 -9.32 5.77 -16.14
CA ASP A 154 -8.23 6.70 -15.85
C ASP A 154 -8.70 7.90 -15.02
N SER A 155 -9.91 8.41 -15.27
CA SER A 155 -10.53 9.50 -14.50
C SER A 155 -10.95 9.12 -13.08
N ASP A 156 -10.90 7.84 -12.71
CA ASP A 156 -11.14 7.35 -11.35
C ASP A 156 -9.85 7.31 -10.52
N PHE A 157 -8.72 7.76 -11.08
CA PHE A 157 -7.43 7.86 -10.38
C PHE A 157 -6.94 9.31 -10.33
N LEU A 158 -6.34 9.68 -9.20
CA LEU A 158 -5.74 10.99 -8.95
C LEU A 158 -4.32 10.78 -8.39
N SER A 159 -3.29 11.05 -9.20
CA SER A 159 -1.91 11.10 -8.73
C SER A 159 -1.44 12.55 -8.50
N MET A 160 -0.35 12.67 -7.73
CA MET A 160 0.29 13.92 -7.36
C MET A 160 1.01 14.63 -8.50
N ASP A 161 1.47 13.84 -9.48
CA ASP A 161 2.31 14.30 -10.59
C ASP A 161 1.46 14.71 -11.82
N ASP A 162 0.14 14.49 -11.77
CA ASP A 162 -0.74 14.62 -12.94
C ASP A 162 -1.01 16.08 -13.35
N SER A 163 -0.67 17.06 -12.52
CA SER A 163 -0.81 18.47 -12.88
C SER A 163 0.18 19.40 -12.17
N ALA A 164 0.89 20.22 -12.95
CA ALA A 164 1.57 21.41 -12.44
C ALA A 164 0.60 22.56 -12.11
N ASP A 165 -0.67 22.43 -12.48
CA ASP A 165 -1.74 23.42 -12.33
C ASP A 165 -2.71 23.05 -11.21
N ALA A 166 -2.93 23.97 -10.25
CA ALA A 166 -3.89 23.78 -9.17
C ALA A 166 -5.33 23.58 -9.67
N ASN A 167 -5.73 24.25 -10.75
CA ASN A 167 -7.09 24.10 -11.29
C ASN A 167 -7.33 22.71 -11.86
N GLN A 168 -6.32 22.14 -12.50
CA GLN A 168 -6.38 20.77 -13.03
C GLN A 168 -6.45 19.75 -11.89
N LEU A 169 -5.62 19.88 -10.83
CA LEU A 169 -5.68 18.99 -9.67
C LEU A 169 -7.06 19.03 -8.99
N MET A 170 -7.59 20.23 -8.78
CA MET A 170 -8.93 20.44 -8.23
C MET A 170 -10.02 19.84 -9.13
N HIS A 171 -9.92 20.02 -10.45
CA HIS A 171 -10.88 19.46 -11.40
C HIS A 171 -10.85 17.93 -11.37
N SER A 172 -9.66 17.32 -11.43
CA SER A 172 -9.51 15.86 -11.36
C SER A 172 -10.05 15.27 -10.05
N PHE A 173 -9.82 15.96 -8.92
CA PHE A 173 -10.39 15.57 -7.64
C PHE A 173 -11.93 15.61 -7.66
N ARG A 174 -12.54 16.68 -8.19
CA ARG A 174 -14.01 16.77 -8.33
C ARG A 174 -14.55 15.68 -9.25
N VAL A 175 -13.94 15.45 -10.41
CA VAL A 175 -14.34 14.39 -11.35
C VAL A 175 -14.33 13.03 -10.66
N LEU A 176 -13.31 12.72 -9.85
CA LEU A 176 -13.24 11.46 -9.12
C LEU A 176 -14.38 11.30 -8.10
N VAL A 177 -14.70 12.35 -7.35
CA VAL A 177 -15.81 12.35 -6.37
C VAL A 177 -17.16 12.27 -7.07
N ASP A 178 -17.41 13.12 -8.07
CA ASP A 178 -18.66 13.16 -8.84
C ASP A 178 -18.95 11.79 -9.48
N ARG A 179 -17.92 11.12 -10.02
CA ARG A 179 -18.04 9.77 -10.59
C ARG A 179 -18.34 8.69 -9.55
N GLU A 180 -17.97 8.86 -8.29
CA GLU A 180 -18.43 7.93 -7.25
C GLU A 180 -19.89 8.21 -6.90
N GLU A 181 -20.29 9.46 -6.77
CA GLU A 181 -21.69 9.83 -6.51
C GLU A 181 -22.61 9.32 -7.62
N GLU A 182 -22.24 9.51 -8.89
CA GLU A 182 -22.97 8.96 -10.03
C GLU A 182 -23.09 7.43 -9.97
N PHE A 183 -22.09 6.73 -9.45
CA PHE A 183 -22.16 5.27 -9.28
C PHE A 183 -23.09 4.87 -8.14
N GLN A 184 -23.02 5.56 -7.00
CA GLN A 184 -23.91 5.30 -5.86
C GLN A 184 -25.38 5.63 -6.20
N ASP A 185 -25.62 6.65 -7.02
CA ASP A 185 -26.95 7.02 -7.52
C ASP A 185 -27.47 6.08 -8.63
N GLY A 186 -26.64 5.15 -9.11
CA GLY A 186 -26.98 4.21 -10.18
C GLY A 186 -26.94 4.80 -11.60
N ASN A 187 -26.44 6.03 -11.75
CA ASN A 187 -26.25 6.70 -13.04
C ASN A 187 -25.07 6.11 -13.83
N LEU A 188 -24.03 5.67 -13.13
CA LEU A 188 -22.98 4.83 -13.72
C LEU A 188 -23.36 3.36 -13.54
N SER A 189 -23.42 2.65 -14.65
CA SER A 189 -23.71 1.21 -14.61
C SER A 189 -22.60 0.45 -13.88
N ALA A 190 -23.00 -0.40 -12.94
CA ALA A 190 -22.18 -1.53 -12.49
C ALA A 190 -21.68 -2.35 -13.70
N PRO A 191 -20.62 -3.17 -13.56
CA PRO A 191 -20.04 -3.93 -14.66
C PRO A 191 -21.14 -4.61 -15.48
N ASN A 192 -21.28 -4.22 -16.74
CA ASN A 192 -22.41 -4.66 -17.54
C ASN A 192 -22.25 -6.15 -17.86
N ILE A 193 -23.00 -7.01 -17.15
CA ILE A 193 -23.01 -8.47 -17.35
C ILE A 193 -23.38 -8.84 -18.80
N LYS A 194 -23.98 -7.92 -19.56
CA LYS A 194 -24.35 -8.14 -20.97
C LYS A 194 -23.22 -7.91 -21.96
N THR A 195 -22.13 -7.22 -21.61
CA THR A 195 -20.94 -7.18 -22.47
C THR A 195 -20.13 -8.47 -22.26
N PRO A 196 -19.86 -9.27 -23.32
CA PRO A 196 -19.23 -10.59 -23.20
C PRO A 196 -17.90 -10.59 -22.45
N GLU A 197 -17.16 -9.49 -22.58
CA GLU A 197 -15.88 -9.25 -21.92
C GLU A 197 -16.00 -9.29 -20.38
N PHE A 198 -17.15 -8.93 -19.81
CA PHE A 198 -17.29 -8.65 -18.37
C PHE A 198 -17.99 -9.75 -17.56
N LYS A 199 -18.61 -10.75 -18.22
CA LYS A 199 -19.18 -11.92 -17.52
C LYS A 199 -18.15 -12.64 -16.64
N SER A 200 -16.89 -12.58 -17.06
CA SER A 200 -15.76 -13.25 -16.41
C SER A 200 -15.10 -12.42 -15.29
N TYR A 201 -15.50 -11.16 -15.09
CA TYR A 201 -14.83 -10.21 -14.16
C TYR A 201 -15.57 -9.98 -12.85
N THR A 202 -16.51 -10.88 -12.51
CA THR A 202 -17.38 -10.75 -11.33
C THR A 202 -16.76 -11.32 -10.06
N LYS A 203 -15.71 -12.13 -10.17
CA LYS A 203 -15.00 -12.74 -9.04
C LYS A 203 -13.56 -13.07 -9.42
N PHE A 204 -12.68 -13.06 -8.43
CA PHE A 204 -11.36 -13.67 -8.56
C PHE A 204 -11.44 -15.18 -8.44
N ASN A 205 -10.63 -15.87 -9.23
CA ASN A 205 -10.26 -17.25 -8.95
C ASN A 205 -9.21 -17.31 -7.81
N SER A 206 -8.84 -18.50 -7.38
CA SER A 206 -7.90 -18.69 -6.26
C SER A 206 -6.52 -18.07 -6.53
N ASP A 207 -6.00 -18.18 -7.76
CA ASP A 207 -4.72 -17.58 -8.15
C ASP A 207 -4.78 -16.04 -8.14
N GLN A 208 -5.80 -15.46 -8.76
CA GLN A 208 -6.00 -14.01 -8.80
C GLN A 208 -6.15 -13.43 -7.39
N ARG A 209 -6.89 -14.10 -6.50
CA ARG A 209 -7.00 -13.72 -5.09
C ARG A 209 -5.65 -13.78 -4.39
N ALA A 210 -4.91 -14.89 -4.55
CA ALA A 210 -3.60 -15.07 -3.95
C ALA A 210 -2.63 -13.96 -4.37
N ARG A 211 -2.64 -13.62 -5.67
CA ARG A 211 -1.88 -12.53 -6.26
C ARG A 211 -2.27 -11.16 -5.70
N PHE A 212 -3.57 -10.83 -5.74
CA PHE A 212 -4.10 -9.58 -5.19
C PHE A 212 -3.70 -9.38 -3.72
N TYR A 213 -3.95 -10.39 -2.89
CA TYR A 213 -3.59 -10.36 -1.47
C TYR A 213 -2.09 -10.14 -1.26
N SER A 214 -1.25 -10.91 -1.97
CA SER A 214 0.20 -10.76 -1.86
C SER A 214 0.70 -9.38 -2.29
N ALA A 215 0.08 -8.78 -3.31
CA ALA A 215 0.39 -7.43 -3.75
C ALA A 215 -0.01 -6.38 -2.69
N VAL A 216 -1.18 -6.51 -2.05
CA VAL A 216 -1.60 -5.64 -0.94
C VAL A 216 -0.61 -5.71 0.22
N VAL A 217 -0.21 -6.92 0.64
CA VAL A 217 0.75 -7.11 1.73
C VAL A 217 2.14 -6.55 1.37
N CYS A 218 2.58 -6.70 0.12
CA CYS A 218 3.85 -6.14 -0.35
C CYS A 218 3.84 -4.60 -0.35
N VAL A 219 2.78 -3.97 -0.87
CA VAL A 219 2.63 -2.50 -0.86
C VAL A 219 2.58 -1.98 0.58
N TRP A 220 1.87 -2.68 1.48
CA TRP A 220 1.86 -2.35 2.91
C TRP A 220 3.26 -2.44 3.52
N LEU A 221 3.99 -3.52 3.29
CA LEU A 221 5.35 -3.70 3.79
C LEU A 221 6.29 -2.55 3.34
N LEU A 222 6.19 -2.12 2.08
CA LEU A 222 6.98 -0.99 1.56
C LEU A 222 6.59 0.34 2.23
N ASN A 223 5.30 0.54 2.50
CA ASN A 223 4.82 1.73 3.22
C ASN A 223 5.24 1.74 4.68
N GLU A 224 5.27 0.59 5.37
CA GLU A 224 5.81 0.51 6.73
C GLU A 224 7.31 0.82 6.76
N ILE A 225 8.09 0.34 5.77
CA ILE A 225 9.51 0.71 5.65
C ILE A 225 9.66 2.21 5.47
N ARG A 226 8.88 2.81 4.57
CA ARG A 226 8.84 4.27 4.35
C ARG A 226 8.49 5.00 5.64
N TRP A 227 7.46 4.55 6.36
CA TRP A 227 7.02 5.11 7.64
C TRP A 227 8.11 5.01 8.72
N VAL A 228 8.82 3.89 8.83
CA VAL A 228 9.95 3.76 9.77
C VAL A 228 11.05 4.76 9.41
N LEU A 229 11.33 4.97 8.12
CA LEU A 229 12.35 5.90 7.64
C LEU A 229 12.02 7.39 7.89
N THR A 230 10.74 7.78 7.94
CA THR A 230 10.36 9.16 8.30
C THR A 230 10.69 9.51 9.74
N ASN A 231 10.72 8.52 10.65
CA ASN A 231 10.92 8.71 12.09
C ASN A 231 12.39 8.83 12.54
N PHE A 232 13.35 8.54 11.67
CA PHE A 232 14.77 8.78 11.94
C PHE A 232 15.09 10.27 12.01
N ALA A 233 16.09 10.64 12.82
CA ALA A 233 16.53 12.03 13.00
C ALA A 233 16.67 12.78 11.67
N PHE A 234 16.37 14.08 11.71
CA PHE A 234 16.52 14.99 10.58
C PHE A 234 17.17 16.29 11.05
N PRO A 235 18.18 16.81 10.32
CA PRO A 235 18.85 16.19 9.18
C PRO A 235 19.69 14.96 9.59
N ALA A 236 19.71 13.92 8.74
CA ALA A 236 20.50 12.70 8.94
C ALA A 236 21.31 12.37 7.69
N ARG A 237 22.20 11.38 7.83
CA ARG A 237 22.97 10.79 6.74
C ARG A 237 22.06 10.07 5.75
N PHE A 238 21.74 10.78 4.68
CA PHE A 238 20.85 10.31 3.62
C PHE A 238 21.41 9.07 2.90
N ASP A 239 22.73 8.98 2.75
CA ASP A 239 23.42 7.84 2.15
C ASP A 239 23.19 6.52 2.91
N LEU A 240 23.16 6.58 4.25
CA LEU A 240 22.85 5.41 5.08
C LEU A 240 21.39 4.98 4.93
N GLN A 241 20.44 5.93 4.88
CA GLN A 241 19.03 5.60 4.67
C GLN A 241 18.81 4.91 3.32
N VAL A 242 19.44 5.41 2.25
CA VAL A 242 19.41 4.77 0.93
C VAL A 242 20.01 3.37 0.98
N LEU A 243 21.13 3.18 1.69
CA LEU A 243 21.73 1.84 1.86
C LEU A 243 20.78 0.86 2.56
N LEU A 244 20.16 1.27 3.67
CA LEU A 244 19.20 0.44 4.41
C LEU A 244 18.00 0.08 3.54
N LEU A 245 17.47 1.06 2.82
CA LEU A 245 16.35 0.88 1.90
C LEU A 245 16.69 -0.11 0.77
N GLU A 246 17.87 -0.01 0.14
CA GLU A 246 18.31 -0.95 -0.89
C GLU A 246 18.42 -2.38 -0.35
N ASN A 247 18.97 -2.56 0.87
CA ASN A 247 18.99 -3.88 1.52
C ASN A 247 17.58 -4.43 1.73
N CYS A 248 16.65 -3.59 2.19
CA CYS A 248 15.25 -3.97 2.36
C CYS A 248 14.62 -4.42 1.04
N LYS A 249 14.80 -3.65 -0.05
CA LYS A 249 14.29 -4.00 -1.39
C LYS A 249 14.85 -5.32 -1.90
N VAL A 250 16.15 -5.57 -1.71
CA VAL A 250 16.80 -6.83 -2.09
C VAL A 250 16.17 -8.00 -1.35
N ASP A 251 15.96 -7.87 -0.04
CA ASP A 251 15.36 -8.93 0.76
C ASP A 251 13.89 -9.19 0.42
N ILE A 252 13.11 -8.15 0.10
CA ILE A 252 11.72 -8.29 -0.40
C ILE A 252 11.71 -8.96 -1.78
N SER A 253 12.63 -8.58 -2.67
CA SER A 253 12.71 -9.12 -4.03
C SER A 253 13.01 -10.62 -4.04
N LYS A 254 13.68 -11.16 -3.01
CA LYS A 254 13.90 -12.61 -2.85
C LYS A 254 12.61 -13.42 -2.65
N GLN A 255 11.50 -12.78 -2.31
CA GLN A 255 10.20 -13.43 -2.17
C GLN A 255 9.34 -13.33 -3.45
N MET A 256 9.83 -12.72 -4.52
CA MET A 256 9.09 -12.66 -5.78
C MET A 256 9.01 -14.03 -6.45
N ASN A 257 7.83 -14.38 -6.96
CA ASN A 257 7.61 -15.65 -7.65
C ASN A 257 7.66 -15.48 -9.17
N THR A 258 6.88 -14.53 -9.69
CA THR A 258 6.74 -14.25 -11.13
C THR A 258 7.04 -12.77 -11.36
N PRO A 259 8.30 -12.40 -11.67
CA PRO A 259 8.77 -11.03 -11.55
C PRO A 259 7.89 -9.98 -12.23
N LEU A 260 7.50 -10.18 -13.48
CA LEU A 260 6.68 -9.19 -14.17
C LEU A 260 5.26 -9.12 -13.61
N LEU A 261 4.61 -10.26 -13.35
CA LEU A 261 3.25 -10.28 -12.81
C LEU A 261 3.18 -9.64 -11.43
N ASP A 262 4.11 -10.00 -10.55
CA ASP A 262 4.19 -9.46 -9.20
C ASP A 262 4.32 -7.92 -9.23
N GLN A 263 5.13 -7.37 -10.15
CA GLN A 263 5.28 -5.92 -10.28
C GLN A 263 4.03 -5.25 -10.86
N LEU A 264 3.36 -5.86 -11.84
CA LEU A 264 2.11 -5.34 -12.40
C LEU A 264 1.01 -5.30 -11.34
N ASP A 265 0.89 -6.37 -10.55
CA ASP A 265 -0.09 -6.49 -9.48
C ASP A 265 0.19 -5.46 -8.36
N GLN A 266 1.45 -5.32 -7.95
CA GLN A 266 1.87 -4.31 -6.96
C GLN A 266 1.58 -2.88 -7.43
N TYR A 267 1.87 -2.55 -8.69
CA TYR A 267 1.57 -1.22 -9.23
C TYR A 267 0.06 -0.94 -9.24
N THR A 268 -0.71 -1.93 -9.67
CA THR A 268 -2.18 -1.83 -9.74
C THR A 268 -2.77 -1.63 -8.36
N VAL A 269 -2.33 -2.41 -7.37
CA VAL A 269 -2.79 -2.31 -6.00
C VAL A 269 -2.39 -0.98 -5.36
N HIS A 270 -1.18 -0.48 -5.63
CA HIS A 270 -0.76 0.85 -5.18
C HIS A 270 -1.69 1.95 -5.74
N ALA A 271 -1.89 1.97 -7.06
CA ALA A 271 -2.76 2.95 -7.70
C ALA A 271 -4.21 2.85 -7.19
N PHE A 272 -4.71 1.64 -6.99
CA PHE A 272 -6.03 1.42 -6.40
C PHE A 272 -6.15 2.01 -5.00
N MET A 273 -5.24 1.66 -4.09
CA MET A 273 -5.34 2.10 -2.70
C MET A 273 -5.12 3.61 -2.56
N TYR A 274 -4.14 4.16 -3.28
CA TYR A 274 -3.68 5.52 -2.99
C TYR A 274 -4.01 6.56 -4.05
N HIS A 275 -4.30 6.17 -5.29
CA HIS A 275 -4.77 7.11 -6.32
C HIS A 275 -6.28 7.04 -6.52
N HIS A 276 -6.95 5.97 -6.07
CA HIS A 276 -8.41 5.85 -6.13
C HIS A 276 -9.06 5.94 -4.75
N LEU A 277 -8.81 4.97 -3.85
CA LEU A 277 -9.51 4.91 -2.57
C LEU A 277 -9.14 6.08 -1.63
N LEU A 278 -7.86 6.38 -1.46
CA LEU A 278 -7.41 7.47 -0.60
C LEU A 278 -8.04 8.85 -0.94
N PRO A 279 -7.96 9.37 -2.18
CA PRO A 279 -8.60 10.64 -2.50
C PRO A 279 -10.11 10.59 -2.34
N LEU A 280 -10.74 9.47 -2.75
CA LEU A 280 -12.19 9.33 -2.71
C LEU A 280 -12.73 9.42 -1.28
N TYR A 281 -12.23 8.57 -0.40
CA TYR A 281 -12.71 8.46 0.98
C TYR A 281 -12.01 9.45 1.92
N GLY A 282 -10.88 10.02 1.50
CA GLY A 282 -10.18 11.10 2.20
C GLY A 282 -10.99 12.39 2.31
N SER A 283 -11.97 12.60 1.44
CA SER A 283 -12.95 13.70 1.52
C SER A 283 -13.67 13.76 2.88
N PHE A 284 -13.88 12.62 3.55
CA PHE A 284 -14.49 12.55 4.89
C PHE A 284 -13.58 13.06 6.01
N LEU A 285 -12.28 13.12 5.74
CA LEU A 285 -11.27 13.69 6.62
C LEU A 285 -11.04 15.18 6.35
N ALA A 286 -11.72 15.78 5.36
CA ALA A 286 -11.61 17.21 5.10
C ALA A 286 -12.19 18.06 6.24
N ASP A 287 -11.80 19.33 6.26
CA ASP A 287 -12.31 20.39 7.13
C ASP A 287 -12.19 20.08 8.64
N ARG A 288 -11.19 19.28 9.00
CA ARG A 288 -10.84 19.02 10.40
C ARG A 288 -10.02 20.17 10.97
N ASN A 289 -9.83 20.12 12.29
CA ASN A 289 -8.89 20.99 12.97
C ASN A 289 -7.50 20.92 12.34
N SER A 290 -6.81 22.06 12.22
CA SER A 290 -5.42 22.18 11.75
C SER A 290 -4.44 21.20 12.40
N SER A 291 -4.63 20.81 13.66
CA SER A 291 -3.83 19.76 14.31
C SER A 291 -3.91 18.37 13.66
N LYS A 292 -4.90 18.14 12.79
CA LYS A 292 -5.09 16.88 12.04
C LYS A 292 -4.36 16.87 10.70
N LEU A 293 -3.71 17.98 10.32
CA LEU A 293 -2.77 17.97 9.21
C LEU A 293 -1.59 17.02 9.55
N PRO A 294 -0.99 16.36 8.56
CA PRO A 294 -1.26 16.47 7.13
C PRO A 294 -2.40 15.56 6.64
N LEU A 295 -3.16 14.89 7.51
CA LEU A 295 -4.23 13.95 7.14
C LEU A 295 -5.63 14.60 7.05
N THR A 296 -5.67 15.91 6.82
CA THR A 296 -6.88 16.68 6.50
C THR A 296 -6.53 17.73 5.46
N PHE A 297 -7.54 18.36 4.86
CA PHE A 297 -7.40 19.48 3.95
C PHE A 297 -8.69 20.30 3.97
N TYR A 298 -8.66 21.51 3.42
CA TYR A 298 -9.84 22.34 3.28
C TYR A 298 -10.57 22.00 1.97
N SER A 299 -11.84 21.59 2.04
CA SER A 299 -12.60 21.12 0.87
C SER A 299 -13.19 22.24 0.01
N ASP A 300 -13.35 23.44 0.57
CA ASP A 300 -13.91 24.59 -0.12
C ASP A 300 -12.82 25.37 -0.89
N PHE A 301 -12.55 24.90 -2.10
CA PHE A 301 -11.57 25.50 -3.00
C PHE A 301 -11.93 26.89 -3.54
N ILE A 302 -13.07 27.49 -3.15
CA ILE A 302 -13.52 28.80 -3.67
C ILE A 302 -12.79 29.94 -2.96
N LYS A 303 -12.48 29.80 -1.66
CA LYS A 303 -11.91 30.89 -0.83
C LYS A 303 -10.45 31.20 -1.18
N ASP A 304 -9.62 30.16 -1.26
CA ASP A 304 -8.23 30.25 -1.72
C ASP A 304 -7.88 28.94 -2.45
N SER A 305 -8.16 28.92 -3.75
CA SER A 305 -7.95 27.72 -4.56
C SER A 305 -6.52 27.22 -4.52
N THR A 306 -5.52 28.10 -4.35
CA THR A 306 -4.12 27.71 -4.39
C THR A 306 -3.67 27.09 -3.09
N HIS A 307 -3.94 27.73 -1.94
CA HIS A 307 -3.57 27.18 -0.64
C HIS A 307 -4.32 25.87 -0.35
N CYS A 308 -5.62 25.82 -0.62
CA CYS A 308 -6.43 24.63 -0.38
C CYS A 308 -5.97 23.46 -1.25
N THR A 309 -5.61 23.73 -2.50
CA THR A 309 -5.05 22.70 -3.38
C THR A 309 -3.67 22.23 -2.91
N ARG A 310 -2.83 23.09 -2.32
CA ARG A 310 -1.57 22.68 -1.66
C ARG A 310 -1.81 21.79 -0.44
N LEU A 311 -2.86 22.04 0.33
CA LEU A 311 -3.25 21.18 1.45
C LEU A 311 -3.75 19.81 0.96
N LEU A 312 -4.60 19.77 -0.07
CA LEU A 312 -4.96 18.52 -0.75
C LEU A 312 -3.70 17.80 -1.25
N GLN A 313 -2.75 18.55 -1.81
CA GLN A 313 -1.52 17.98 -2.34
C GLN A 313 -0.69 17.31 -1.22
N THR A 314 -0.65 17.98 -0.06
CA THR A 314 0.02 17.48 1.15
C THR A 314 -0.71 16.24 1.69
N PHE A 315 -2.04 16.27 1.73
CA PHE A 315 -2.88 15.16 2.19
C PHE A 315 -2.64 13.89 1.39
N LEU A 316 -2.70 13.96 0.07
CA LEU A 316 -2.53 12.79 -0.78
C LEU A 316 -1.12 12.17 -0.65
N THR A 317 -0.09 13.02 -0.56
CA THR A 317 1.31 12.57 -0.37
C THR A 317 1.53 11.96 1.02
N ALA A 318 0.95 12.56 2.05
CA ALA A 318 1.07 12.08 3.42
C ALA A 318 0.24 10.82 3.66
N GLY A 319 -0.96 10.74 3.07
CA GLY A 319 -1.84 9.58 3.15
C GLY A 319 -1.18 8.32 2.59
N GLN A 320 -0.46 8.43 1.47
CA GLN A 320 0.36 7.33 0.94
C GLN A 320 1.41 6.78 1.92
N THR A 321 1.85 7.60 2.88
CA THR A 321 2.92 7.24 3.83
C THR A 321 2.37 6.78 5.17
N TYR A 322 1.32 7.45 5.64
CA TYR A 322 0.82 7.30 7.00
C TYR A 322 -0.47 6.48 7.11
N ILE A 323 -1.26 6.38 6.05
CA ILE A 323 -2.51 5.61 6.05
C ILE A 323 -2.20 4.22 5.47
N GLN A 324 -2.29 3.20 6.32
CA GLN A 324 -2.07 1.80 5.93
C GLN A 324 -3.36 1.17 5.42
N PRO A 325 -3.32 -0.01 4.76
CA PRO A 325 -4.52 -0.66 4.24
C PRO A 325 -5.65 -0.87 5.28
N PRO A 326 -5.39 -1.24 6.55
CA PRO A 326 -6.44 -1.30 7.56
C PRO A 326 -7.10 0.06 7.84
N ASP A 327 -6.33 1.15 7.83
CA ASP A 327 -6.84 2.51 8.02
C ASP A 327 -7.74 2.93 6.85
N LEU A 328 -7.37 2.59 5.61
CA LEU A 328 -8.22 2.78 4.44
C LEU A 328 -9.52 1.98 4.55
N ILE A 329 -9.46 0.72 4.97
CA ILE A 329 -10.65 -0.12 5.15
C ILE A 329 -11.57 0.49 6.21
N ASP A 330 -11.04 0.89 7.37
CA ASP A 330 -11.84 1.55 8.41
C ASP A 330 -12.46 2.85 7.89
N LEU A 331 -11.69 3.67 7.16
CA LEU A 331 -12.16 4.89 6.52
C LEU A 331 -13.34 4.62 5.58
N ILE A 332 -13.25 3.58 4.76
CA ILE A 332 -14.29 3.19 3.79
C ILE A 332 -15.54 2.64 4.49
N VAL A 333 -15.35 1.74 5.46
CA VAL A 333 -16.46 1.14 6.23
C VAL A 333 -17.22 2.23 6.96
N ARG A 334 -16.50 3.13 7.64
CA ARG A 334 -17.12 4.26 8.33
C ARG A 334 -17.76 5.23 7.36
N SER A 335 -17.14 5.55 6.22
CA SER A 335 -17.75 6.38 5.18
C SER A 335 -19.10 5.81 4.71
N LYS A 336 -19.17 4.50 4.45
CA LYS A 336 -20.39 3.79 4.06
C LYS A 336 -21.46 3.79 5.16
N ILE A 337 -21.05 3.74 6.43
CA ILE A 337 -21.96 3.72 7.59
C ILE A 337 -22.38 5.14 8.00
N SER A 338 -21.50 6.13 7.86
CA SER A 338 -21.76 7.54 8.09
C SER A 338 -22.66 8.06 6.97
N ARG A 339 -23.95 7.76 7.10
CA ARG A 339 -24.98 8.30 6.22
C ARG A 339 -25.01 9.84 6.34
N LYS A 340 -25.63 10.50 5.35
CA LYS A 340 -25.93 11.94 5.34
C LYS A 340 -26.53 12.41 6.70
N PRO A 341 -26.32 13.67 7.10
CA PRO A 341 -26.67 14.22 8.43
C PRO A 341 -27.97 13.66 9.03
N PRO A 342 -28.02 13.34 10.34
CA PRO A 342 -27.30 14.02 11.42
C PRO A 342 -26.16 13.21 12.10
N TYR A 343 -25.46 12.35 11.37
CA TYR A 343 -24.37 11.53 11.96
C TYR A 343 -23.14 12.38 12.34
N SER A 344 -22.43 11.96 13.38
CA SER A 344 -21.23 12.63 13.89
C SER A 344 -20.12 12.73 12.84
N LEU A 345 -19.39 13.85 12.86
CA LEU A 345 -18.19 14.05 12.04
C LEU A 345 -17.17 12.92 12.26
N MET A 346 -16.94 12.11 11.23
CA MET A 346 -16.12 10.90 11.27
C MET A 346 -14.64 11.15 11.58
N THR A 347 -14.16 10.83 12.79
CA THR A 347 -12.73 11.00 13.12
C THR A 347 -11.87 9.86 12.58
N LEU A 348 -10.57 10.11 12.38
CA LEU A 348 -9.58 9.05 12.21
C LEU A 348 -9.69 8.04 13.38
N PRO A 349 -9.34 6.77 13.18
CA PRO A 349 -9.10 5.86 14.30
C PRO A 349 -8.09 6.48 15.25
N ALA A 350 -8.34 6.35 16.56
CA ALA A 350 -7.44 6.90 17.58
C ALA A 350 -6.01 6.41 17.39
N THR A 351 -5.83 5.13 17.03
CA THR A 351 -4.51 4.54 16.75
C THR A 351 -3.82 5.17 15.54
N THR A 352 -4.54 5.41 14.45
CA THR A 352 -3.98 6.07 13.26
C THR A 352 -3.59 7.50 13.63
N GLU A 353 -4.45 8.22 14.33
CA GLU A 353 -4.25 9.61 14.72
C GLU A 353 -3.09 9.80 15.71
N GLU A 354 -2.96 8.91 16.69
CA GLU A 354 -1.86 8.94 17.66
C GLU A 354 -0.52 8.56 17.02
N TRP A 355 -0.53 7.71 15.97
CA TRP A 355 0.68 7.08 15.43
C TRP A 355 1.06 7.53 14.03
N VAL A 356 0.38 8.55 13.44
CA VAL A 356 0.73 9.14 12.12
C VAL A 356 2.22 9.47 12.07
N HIS A 357 2.67 10.29 13.03
CA HIS A 357 4.06 10.67 13.20
C HIS A 357 4.32 10.96 14.69
N PRO A 358 4.82 9.99 15.47
CA PRO A 358 4.87 10.08 16.94
C PRO A 358 5.85 11.15 17.49
N ASN A 359 6.66 11.80 16.64
CA ASN A 359 7.45 12.95 17.03
C ASN A 359 6.62 14.25 17.02
N ASN A 360 6.40 14.83 18.20
CA ASN A 360 5.65 16.07 18.42
C ASN A 360 6.35 17.32 17.85
N ALA A 361 7.66 17.25 17.55
CA ALA A 361 8.38 18.38 16.98
C ALA A 361 7.85 18.82 15.60
N PHE A 362 7.11 17.95 14.92
CA PHE A 362 6.52 18.20 13.60
C PHE A 362 4.99 18.23 13.64
N ALA A 363 4.38 18.29 14.83
CA ALA A 363 2.93 18.37 14.96
C ALA A 363 2.42 19.73 14.46
N PHE A 364 1.27 19.70 13.79
CA PHE A 364 0.59 20.93 13.40
C PHE A 364 -0.09 21.56 14.63
N PRO A 365 0.03 22.88 14.82
CA PRO A 365 -0.63 23.57 15.93
C PRO A 365 -2.16 23.47 15.81
N PRO A 366 -2.88 23.26 16.92
CA PRO A 366 -4.33 23.16 16.91
C PRO A 366 -5.00 24.53 16.74
N ASN A 367 -6.26 24.50 16.28
CA ASN A 367 -7.17 25.66 16.22
C ASN A 367 -6.70 26.83 15.35
N LEU A 368 -5.74 26.61 14.45
CA LEU A 368 -5.50 27.53 13.34
C LEU A 368 -6.59 27.39 12.29
N ASP A 369 -7.05 28.54 11.80
CA ASP A 369 -7.86 28.63 10.58
C ASP A 369 -6.99 28.27 9.38
N LEU A 370 -7.42 27.28 8.61
CA LEU A 370 -6.75 26.79 7.41
C LEU A 370 -6.77 27.81 6.27
N CYS A 371 -7.64 28.82 6.33
CA CYS A 371 -7.81 29.84 5.28
C CYS A 371 -7.29 31.22 5.67
N ASN A 372 -6.73 31.39 6.86
CA ASN A 372 -6.24 32.69 7.33
C ASN A 372 -4.78 32.90 6.91
N ASP A 373 -4.51 34.00 6.17
CA ASP A 373 -3.18 34.40 5.68
C ASP A 373 -2.08 34.36 6.75
N SER A 374 -2.42 34.72 7.99
CA SER A 374 -1.46 34.72 9.11
C SER A 374 -1.03 33.30 9.53
N SER A 375 -1.91 32.31 9.37
CA SER A 375 -1.65 30.89 9.66
C SER A 375 -0.98 30.18 8.48
N THR A 376 -1.28 30.61 7.25
CA THR A 376 -0.82 30.00 5.99
C THR A 376 0.68 29.75 5.97
N THR A 377 1.49 30.73 6.41
CA THR A 377 2.96 30.60 6.41
C THR A 377 3.44 29.51 7.38
N LEU A 378 2.84 29.40 8.56
CA LEU A 378 3.20 28.41 9.58
C LEU A 378 2.78 27.00 9.16
N LEU A 379 1.57 26.87 8.62
CA LEU A 379 1.05 25.62 8.07
C LEU A 379 1.92 25.15 6.90
N GLN A 380 2.25 26.06 5.97
CA GLN A 380 3.13 25.77 4.83
C GLN A 380 4.51 25.28 5.29
N ARG A 381 5.15 25.93 6.27
CA ARG A 381 6.45 25.50 6.79
C ARG A 381 6.39 24.08 7.37
N THR A 382 5.32 23.76 8.09
CA THR A 382 5.12 22.44 8.68
C THR A 382 4.84 21.39 7.60
N SER A 383 4.01 21.72 6.60
CA SER A 383 3.77 20.87 5.42
C SER A 383 5.05 20.58 4.65
N LEU A 384 5.89 21.58 4.39
CA LEU A 384 7.19 21.38 3.71
C LEU A 384 8.12 20.45 4.50
N THR A 385 8.06 20.48 5.82
CA THR A 385 8.83 19.58 6.69
C THR A 385 8.35 18.13 6.52
N HIS A 386 7.03 17.89 6.62
CA HIS A 386 6.44 16.57 6.38
C HIS A 386 6.73 16.06 4.98
N LEU A 387 6.51 16.89 3.96
CA LEU A 387 6.79 16.54 2.58
C LEU A 387 8.26 16.18 2.37
N SER A 388 9.19 16.92 2.98
CA SER A 388 10.62 16.61 2.90
C SER A 388 10.98 15.30 3.58
N LEU A 389 10.40 15.00 4.74
CA LEU A 389 10.56 13.71 5.44
C LEU A 389 10.03 12.55 4.58
N ILE A 390 8.86 12.75 3.98
CA ILE A 390 8.21 11.77 3.11
C ILE A 390 9.06 11.53 1.85
N ASN A 391 9.51 12.59 1.19
CA ASN A 391 10.31 12.52 -0.03
C ASN A 391 11.64 11.76 0.18
N ARG A 392 12.35 12.06 1.27
CA ARG A 392 13.61 11.36 1.60
C ARG A 392 13.40 9.89 1.96
N SER A 393 12.25 9.55 2.55
CA SER A 393 11.90 8.19 2.95
C SER A 393 11.39 7.31 1.80
N SER A 394 11.20 7.92 0.62
CA SER A 394 10.62 7.25 -0.53
C SER A 394 11.40 5.98 -0.91
N PHE A 395 10.68 4.91 -1.20
CA PHE A 395 11.30 3.69 -1.71
C PHE A 395 11.74 3.81 -3.19
N HIS A 396 11.52 4.94 -3.87
CA HIS A 396 12.12 5.21 -5.18
C HIS A 396 13.60 5.58 -5.11
N GLN A 397 14.07 6.03 -3.94
CA GLN A 397 15.45 6.45 -3.74
C GLN A 397 16.42 5.30 -4.05
N THR A 398 17.46 5.58 -4.83
CA THR A 398 18.58 4.65 -5.08
C THR A 398 19.89 5.40 -4.93
N ARG A 399 21.04 4.69 -4.99
CA ARG A 399 22.35 5.36 -5.01
C ARG A 399 22.56 6.28 -6.21
N PHE A 400 21.83 6.07 -7.29
CA PHE A 400 21.95 6.82 -8.54
C PHE A 400 20.83 7.85 -8.74
N ASN A 401 19.70 7.66 -8.06
CA ASN A 401 18.55 8.56 -8.07
C ASN A 401 18.24 8.96 -6.63
N MET A 402 18.91 10.03 -6.18
CA MET A 402 18.79 10.59 -4.84
C MET A 402 18.03 11.92 -4.90
N SER A 403 16.81 11.95 -4.38
CA SER A 403 16.09 13.19 -4.07
C SER A 403 16.63 13.74 -2.75
N GLN A 404 17.85 14.29 -2.79
CA GLN A 404 18.43 15.02 -1.66
C GLN A 404 17.74 16.37 -1.43
N ASN A 405 16.88 16.78 -2.37
CA ASN A 405 16.27 18.09 -2.36
C ASN A 405 15.22 18.16 -1.25
N VAL A 406 15.51 19.02 -0.26
CA VAL A 406 14.48 19.60 0.61
C VAL A 406 13.42 20.18 -0.30
N ILE A 407 12.16 19.86 -0.07
CA ILE A 407 11.07 20.44 -0.85
C ILE A 407 11.00 21.91 -0.42
N ILE A 408 11.29 22.80 -1.36
CA ILE A 408 11.33 24.24 -1.14
C ILE A 408 9.90 24.77 -1.31
N ALA A 409 9.61 25.88 -0.65
CA ALA A 409 8.41 26.64 -0.92
C ALA A 409 8.30 26.94 -2.44
N PRO A 410 7.08 26.89 -3.02
CA PRO A 410 6.87 27.20 -4.43
C PRO A 410 7.40 28.59 -4.76
N ALA A 411 8.05 28.74 -5.92
CA ALA A 411 8.49 30.05 -6.38
C ALA A 411 7.29 30.98 -6.61
N PRO A 412 7.47 32.32 -6.58
CA PRO A 412 6.42 33.26 -6.97
C PRO A 412 5.84 32.87 -8.35
N GLY A 413 4.52 32.65 -8.41
CA GLY A 413 3.82 32.21 -9.62
C GLY A 413 3.67 30.69 -9.78
N GLN A 414 4.26 29.85 -8.91
CA GLN A 414 3.99 28.41 -8.88
C GLN A 414 2.83 28.10 -7.92
N PRO A 415 1.70 27.58 -8.42
CA PRO A 415 0.54 27.35 -7.58
C PRO A 415 0.71 26.14 -6.65
N LEU A 416 1.44 25.10 -7.05
CA LEU A 416 1.60 23.85 -6.30
C LEU A 416 3.05 23.61 -5.85
N TYR A 417 3.24 22.69 -4.91
CA TYR A 417 4.56 22.15 -4.59
C TYR A 417 5.06 21.30 -5.77
N THR A 418 6.35 21.38 -6.07
CA THR A 418 6.99 20.48 -7.04
C THR A 418 7.20 19.12 -6.38
N LEU A 419 6.16 18.28 -6.37
CA LEU A 419 6.19 16.92 -5.85
C LEU A 419 6.18 15.93 -7.01
N GLN A 420 6.86 14.81 -6.79
CA GLN A 420 6.76 13.66 -7.67
C GLN A 420 6.06 12.54 -6.92
N ASP A 421 5.19 11.80 -7.63
CA ASP A 421 4.67 10.53 -7.14
C ASP A 421 5.76 9.46 -7.22
N HIS A 422 6.71 9.52 -6.28
CA HIS A 422 7.82 8.59 -6.25
C HIS A 422 7.36 7.13 -6.06
N ALA A 423 6.26 6.92 -5.34
CA ALA A 423 5.74 5.57 -5.13
C ALA A 423 5.19 4.98 -6.44
N GLY A 424 4.35 5.73 -7.16
CA GLY A 424 3.87 5.34 -8.49
C GLY A 424 5.01 5.15 -9.49
N LYS A 425 5.98 6.08 -9.53
CA LYS A 425 7.17 5.97 -10.38
C LYS A 425 7.99 4.73 -10.08
N TYR A 426 8.22 4.41 -8.80
CA TYR A 426 8.92 3.19 -8.42
C TYR A 426 8.21 1.95 -8.96
N PHE A 427 6.92 1.80 -8.72
CA PHE A 427 6.19 0.62 -9.20
C PHE A 427 6.17 0.53 -10.73
N ALA A 428 5.96 1.64 -11.42
CA ALA A 428 6.05 1.69 -12.88
C ALA A 428 7.45 1.29 -13.38
N ASP A 429 8.51 1.87 -12.82
CA ASP A 429 9.91 1.55 -13.15
C ASP A 429 10.20 0.06 -12.93
N ARG A 430 9.70 -0.53 -11.84
CA ARG A 430 9.91 -1.96 -11.56
C ARG A 430 9.21 -2.87 -12.56
N VAL A 431 8.02 -2.50 -13.05
CA VAL A 431 7.36 -3.21 -14.15
C VAL A 431 8.22 -3.14 -15.41
N MET A 432 8.74 -1.95 -15.75
CA MET A 432 9.58 -1.77 -16.94
C MET A 432 10.85 -2.60 -16.85
N VAL A 433 11.57 -2.55 -15.73
CA VAL A 433 12.78 -3.34 -15.52
C VAL A 433 12.48 -4.85 -15.60
N ALA A 434 11.39 -5.32 -15.00
CA ALA A 434 11.02 -6.74 -15.05
C ALA A 434 10.67 -7.22 -16.48
N PHE A 435 10.13 -6.33 -17.31
CA PHE A 435 9.88 -6.60 -18.71
C PHE A 435 11.20 -6.60 -19.53
N GLU A 436 11.97 -5.51 -19.44
CA GLU A 436 13.23 -5.26 -20.17
C GLU A 436 14.27 -6.37 -19.95
N LEU A 437 14.31 -7.01 -18.78
CA LEU A 437 15.22 -8.12 -18.50
C LEU A 437 15.10 -9.29 -19.50
N HIS A 438 13.96 -9.44 -20.17
CA HIS A 438 13.72 -10.49 -21.16
C HIS A 438 13.05 -9.97 -22.43
N GLU A 439 13.17 -8.68 -22.73
CA GLU A 439 12.53 -8.10 -23.91
C GLU A 439 13.21 -8.54 -25.21
N CYS A 440 12.44 -8.56 -26.30
CA CYS A 440 13.02 -8.75 -27.62
C CYS A 440 13.74 -7.47 -28.09
N GLN A 441 15.05 -7.58 -28.34
CA GLN A 441 15.86 -6.49 -28.89
C GLN A 441 15.69 -6.43 -30.41
N SER A 442 14.64 -5.75 -30.88
CA SER A 442 14.44 -5.44 -32.28
C SER A 442 14.35 -3.92 -32.47
N ASN A 443 15.17 -3.38 -33.37
CA ASN A 443 15.23 -1.94 -33.69
C ASN A 443 13.91 -1.39 -34.29
N GLN A 444 12.96 -2.25 -34.64
CA GLN A 444 11.66 -1.86 -35.19
C GLN A 444 10.61 -1.63 -34.10
N LEU A 445 10.89 -2.00 -32.85
CA LEU A 445 9.98 -1.87 -31.72
C LEU A 445 10.21 -0.56 -30.99
N ARG A 446 9.11 0.09 -30.56
CA ARG A 446 9.22 1.27 -29.69
C ARG A 446 9.71 0.89 -28.31
N ASP A 447 10.30 1.85 -27.61
CA ASP A 447 10.67 1.71 -26.20
C ASP A 447 9.39 1.47 -25.37
N ILE A 448 9.42 0.45 -24.50
CA ILE A 448 8.32 0.15 -23.61
C ILE A 448 8.05 1.32 -22.65
N ARG A 449 9.08 2.07 -22.26
CA ARG A 449 8.98 3.23 -21.37
C ARG A 449 8.14 4.36 -21.96
N ASP A 450 8.11 4.49 -23.29
CA ASP A 450 7.30 5.49 -24.00
C ASP A 450 5.84 5.08 -24.21
N VAL A 451 5.60 3.77 -24.25
CA VAL A 451 4.31 3.19 -24.62
C VAL A 451 3.50 2.82 -23.39
N PHE A 452 4.15 2.30 -22.35
CA PHE A 452 3.49 1.81 -21.14
C PHE A 452 2.61 2.87 -20.47
N PRO A 453 3.07 4.11 -20.19
CA PRO A 453 2.23 5.12 -19.54
C PRO A 453 0.95 5.45 -20.33
N LYS A 454 1.00 5.37 -21.67
CA LYS A 454 -0.12 5.71 -22.56
C LYS A 454 -1.19 4.63 -22.63
N ARG A 455 -0.83 3.38 -22.35
CA ARG A 455 -1.72 2.22 -22.45
C ARG A 455 -2.18 1.74 -21.08
N TRP A 456 -1.32 1.87 -20.08
CA TRP A 456 -1.51 1.29 -18.75
C TRP A 456 -2.83 1.71 -18.10
N GLY A 457 -3.13 3.02 -18.03
CA GLY A 457 -4.34 3.53 -17.39
C GLY A 457 -5.59 2.78 -17.84
N SER A 458 -5.79 2.72 -19.16
CA SER A 458 -7.01 2.18 -19.78
C SER A 458 -7.30 0.71 -19.50
N ILE A 459 -6.29 -0.07 -19.08
CA ILE A 459 -6.43 -1.52 -18.89
C ILE A 459 -5.94 -2.02 -17.53
N MET A 460 -5.39 -1.14 -16.70
CA MET A 460 -4.85 -1.47 -15.37
C MET A 460 -5.91 -2.19 -14.53
N TRP A 461 -7.16 -1.73 -14.59
CA TRP A 461 -8.27 -2.36 -13.87
C TRP A 461 -8.44 -3.85 -14.20
N ALA A 462 -8.11 -4.28 -15.42
CA ALA A 462 -8.30 -5.65 -15.87
C ALA A 462 -7.03 -6.53 -15.72
N VAL A 463 -5.99 -6.07 -15.01
CA VAL A 463 -4.67 -6.74 -14.94
C VAL A 463 -4.76 -8.22 -14.60
N TRP A 464 -5.55 -8.61 -13.60
CA TRP A 464 -5.67 -9.99 -13.16
C TRP A 464 -6.28 -10.94 -14.20
N TRP A 465 -6.94 -10.42 -15.22
CA TRP A 465 -7.56 -11.23 -16.27
C TRP A 465 -6.74 -11.28 -17.56
N TRP A 466 -6.21 -10.15 -18.02
CA TRP A 466 -5.36 -10.18 -19.21
C TRP A 466 -3.93 -10.66 -18.90
N ALA A 467 -3.41 -10.37 -17.71
CA ALA A 467 -2.13 -10.86 -17.20
C ALA A 467 -2.32 -12.14 -16.35
N ASN A 468 -3.05 -13.12 -16.88
CA ASN A 468 -3.31 -14.38 -16.17
C ASN A 468 -2.08 -15.30 -16.07
N SER A 469 -1.01 -15.02 -16.82
CA SER A 469 0.30 -15.68 -16.68
C SER A 469 1.39 -14.70 -17.09
N GLU A 470 2.64 -14.98 -16.72
CA GLU A 470 3.77 -14.10 -17.04
C GLU A 470 3.99 -14.00 -18.56
N GLU A 471 3.80 -15.11 -19.28
CA GLU A 471 3.91 -15.15 -20.74
C GLU A 471 2.83 -14.29 -21.41
N LYS A 472 1.58 -14.35 -20.91
CA LYS A 472 0.48 -13.51 -21.40
C LYS A 472 0.75 -12.04 -21.15
N ALA A 473 1.26 -11.71 -19.96
CA ALA A 473 1.62 -10.33 -19.62
C ALA A 473 2.71 -9.80 -20.55
N ARG A 474 3.79 -10.58 -20.76
CA ARG A 474 4.88 -10.24 -21.68
C ARG A 474 4.38 -10.06 -23.11
N ALA A 475 3.62 -11.02 -23.63
CA ALA A 475 3.07 -10.96 -24.98
C ALA A 475 2.19 -9.71 -25.18
N LYS A 476 1.42 -9.32 -24.16
CA LYS A 476 0.59 -8.11 -24.21
C LYS A 476 1.43 -6.83 -24.23
N LEU A 477 2.49 -6.75 -23.41
CA LEU A 477 3.40 -5.60 -23.40
C LEU A 477 4.20 -5.49 -24.71
N GLU A 478 4.68 -6.61 -25.27
CA GLU A 478 5.31 -6.63 -26.60
C GLU A 478 4.35 -6.15 -27.69
N LEU A 479 3.08 -6.58 -27.64
CA LEU A 479 2.06 -6.11 -28.58
C LEU A 479 1.85 -4.59 -28.52
N TRP A 480 1.98 -3.95 -27.35
CA TRP A 480 1.87 -2.49 -27.27
C TRP A 480 2.99 -1.79 -28.02
N ARG A 481 4.21 -2.36 -27.99
CA ARG A 481 5.36 -1.82 -28.73
C ARG A 481 5.13 -1.86 -30.25
N HIS A 482 4.33 -2.82 -30.73
CA HIS A 482 3.92 -2.95 -32.14
C HIS A 482 2.78 -2.01 -32.56
N LEU A 483 1.71 -1.92 -31.78
CA LEU A 483 0.45 -1.25 -32.14
C LEU A 483 0.46 0.28 -32.03
N SER A 484 1.63 0.89 -31.80
CA SER A 484 1.75 2.33 -31.64
C SER A 484 2.17 3.07 -32.91
N GLN A 485 2.37 2.37 -34.04
CA GLN A 485 2.40 2.98 -35.38
C GLN A 485 1.04 3.56 -35.74
#